data_AF-K7R3A5-F1
#
_entry.id   AF-K7R3A5-F1
#
_cell.length_a   1.000
_cell.length_b   1.000
_cell.length_c   1.000
_cell.angle_alpha   90.00
_cell.angle_beta   90.00
_cell.angle_gamma   90.00
#
_symmetry.space_group_name_H-M   'P 1'
#
loop_
_entity.id
_entity.type
_entity.pdbx_description
1 polymer ?
#
loop_
_entity_poly.entity_id
_entity_poly.type
_entity_poly.pdbx_seq_one_letter_code
_entity_poly.pdbx_strand_id
1 'polypeptide(L)'
;AELGKGSFKYAWVLDKLKAERERGITIDIALWKFETPKYYVTVIDAPGHRDFIKNMITGTSQADCAILIIASGTGEFEAGISKDGQTREHALLAYTLGVKQLIVACNKMDTAGWKQDRFEEIKKETTNFIKKVGFNPKQVAFVPISGFHGDNMLEASANMPWYKGWTKETQDKKEAKGMTLLDAIDAIEPPKRPTDKPLRLPLQDVYKIGGIGTVPVGRIETGILKPGMVVTFAPSNVTTEVKSVEMHHEQLTEGQPGDNVGFNVKNVSVKEIRRGNVAGDSKNDPPMAAASFNAQVIVLNHPGQVGA
;
A
#
# COMPACT_ATOMS: atom_id res chain seq x y z
N ALA A 1 -3.64 -10.93 34.04
CA ALA A 1 -2.50 -11.74 34.50
C ALA A 1 -1.50 -11.83 33.37
N GLU A 2 -0.23 -11.61 33.72
CA GLU A 2 0.97 -11.37 32.91
C GLU A 2 1.05 -12.00 31.51
N LEU A 3 1.03 -11.15 30.48
CA LEU A 3 1.73 -11.42 29.22
C LEU A 3 2.92 -10.46 29.20
N GLY A 4 4.09 -10.94 29.63
CA GLY A 4 5.33 -10.19 29.88
C GLY A 4 6.00 -9.57 28.65
N LYS A 5 5.26 -8.86 27.79
CA LYS A 5 5.81 -8.11 26.65
C LYS A 5 5.17 -6.72 26.56
N GLY A 6 5.68 -5.77 27.34
CA GLY A 6 5.16 -4.41 27.42
C GLY A 6 5.12 -3.63 26.09
N SER A 7 5.94 -4.03 25.11
CA SER A 7 6.00 -3.44 23.76
C SER A 7 4.78 -3.73 22.86
N PHE A 8 3.84 -4.58 23.28
CA PHE A 8 2.71 -5.03 22.46
C PHE A 8 1.41 -4.26 22.66
N LYS A 9 1.39 -3.20 23.49
CA LYS A 9 0.16 -2.45 23.80
C LYS A 9 -0.51 -1.86 22.54
N TYR A 10 0.28 -1.34 21.60
CA TYR A 10 -0.25 -0.71 20.37
C TYR A 10 -0.40 -1.70 19.20
N ALA A 11 0.41 -2.76 19.16
CA ALA A 11 0.26 -3.82 18.15
C ALA A 11 -1.12 -4.49 18.22
N TRP A 12 -1.68 -4.60 19.43
CA TRP A 12 -3.04 -5.12 19.65
C TRP A 12 -4.14 -4.32 18.93
N VAL A 13 -3.88 -3.05 18.62
CA VAL A 13 -4.81 -2.22 17.82
C VAL A 13 -4.86 -2.75 16.40
N LEU A 14 -3.73 -3.13 15.80
CA LEU A 14 -3.65 -3.56 14.40
C LEU A 14 -3.97 -5.06 14.23
N ASP A 15 -3.54 -5.90 15.17
CA ASP A 15 -3.70 -7.36 15.13
C ASP A 15 -5.15 -7.78 15.49
N LYS A 16 -5.92 -8.24 14.50
CA LYS A 16 -7.32 -8.65 14.70
C LYS A 16 -7.48 -10.15 14.91
N LEU A 17 -6.61 -10.99 14.32
CA LEU A 17 -6.72 -12.44 14.44
C LEU A 17 -6.15 -12.93 15.77
N LYS A 18 -6.80 -13.92 16.37
CA LYS A 18 -6.29 -14.59 17.59
C LYS A 18 -4.89 -15.18 17.37
N ALA A 19 -4.63 -15.71 16.18
CA ALA A 19 -3.32 -16.23 15.78
C ALA A 19 -2.24 -15.14 15.64
N GLU A 20 -2.60 -13.93 15.20
CA GLU A 20 -1.68 -12.78 15.17
C GLU A 20 -1.28 -12.37 16.58
N ARG A 21 -2.27 -12.27 17.47
CA ARG A 21 -2.10 -11.88 18.88
C ARG A 21 -1.29 -12.89 19.68
N GLU A 22 -1.46 -14.19 19.44
CA GLU A 22 -0.73 -15.26 20.13
C GLU A 22 0.73 -15.37 19.65
N ARG A 23 0.99 -15.09 18.36
CA ARG A 23 2.33 -15.19 17.77
C ARG A 23 3.10 -13.86 17.79
N GLY A 24 2.41 -12.74 17.97
CA GLY A 24 2.99 -11.39 17.91
C GLY A 24 3.50 -11.02 16.53
N ILE A 25 2.87 -11.55 15.47
CA ILE A 25 3.19 -11.26 14.07
C ILE A 25 1.90 -10.95 13.33
N THR A 26 1.90 -9.91 12.48
CA THR A 26 0.82 -9.62 11.53
C THR A 26 0.77 -10.72 10.47
N ILE A 27 -0.41 -11.23 10.13
CA ILE A 27 -0.62 -12.36 9.20
C ILE A 27 -1.46 -11.89 8.01
N ASP A 28 -2.57 -11.22 8.28
CA ASP A 28 -3.48 -10.69 7.27
C ASP A 28 -3.41 -9.16 7.19
N ILE A 29 -3.87 -8.61 6.09
CA ILE A 29 -3.86 -7.16 5.89
C ILE A 29 -4.92 -6.53 6.79
N ALA A 30 -4.49 -5.69 7.72
CA ALA A 30 -5.40 -4.87 8.50
C ALA A 30 -5.59 -3.50 7.83
N LEU A 31 -6.83 -3.18 7.47
CA LEU A 31 -7.20 -1.86 6.95
C LEU A 31 -7.64 -0.95 8.10
N TRP A 32 -6.94 0.16 8.26
CA TRP A 32 -7.25 1.19 9.25
C TRP A 32 -7.39 2.54 8.58
N LYS A 33 -8.29 3.38 9.07
CA LYS A 33 -8.52 4.71 8.50
C LYS A 33 -8.19 5.77 9.54
N PHE A 34 -7.53 6.83 9.11
CA PHE A 34 -7.38 8.05 9.88
C PHE A 34 -7.35 9.25 8.93
N GLU A 35 -7.53 10.45 9.50
CA GLU A 35 -7.57 11.70 8.74
C GLU A 35 -6.32 12.51 9.01
N THR A 36 -5.75 13.09 7.95
CA THR A 36 -4.81 14.21 8.02
C THR A 36 -5.54 15.49 7.63
N PRO A 37 -4.95 16.68 7.82
CA PRO A 37 -5.55 17.92 7.35
C PRO A 37 -5.95 17.92 5.86
N LYS A 38 -5.25 17.15 5.00
CA LYS A 38 -5.54 17.06 3.56
C LYS A 38 -6.20 15.77 3.10
N TYR A 39 -6.00 14.65 3.80
CA TYR A 39 -6.30 13.32 3.25
C TYR A 39 -7.06 12.42 4.22
N TYR A 40 -7.96 11.61 3.64
CA TYR A 40 -8.45 10.39 4.26
C TYR A 40 -7.46 9.27 3.95
N VAL A 41 -6.68 8.86 4.96
CA VAL A 41 -5.62 7.86 4.79
C VAL A 41 -6.16 6.49 5.19
N THR A 42 -6.00 5.52 4.29
CA THR A 42 -6.19 4.10 4.63
C THR A 42 -4.81 3.46 4.78
N VAL A 43 -4.50 3.00 5.99
CA VAL A 43 -3.30 2.22 6.31
C VAL A 43 -3.54 0.77 5.95
N ILE A 44 -2.58 0.22 5.23
CA ILE A 44 -2.49 -1.20 4.89
C ILE A 44 -1.33 -1.73 5.73
N ASP A 45 -1.63 -2.35 6.86
CA ASP A 45 -0.58 -3.01 7.64
C ASP A 45 -0.19 -4.32 6.94
N ALA A 46 1.06 -4.40 6.47
CA ALA A 46 1.55 -5.50 5.67
C ALA A 46 2.42 -6.43 6.53
N PRO A 47 2.20 -7.75 6.46
CA PRO A 47 2.91 -8.70 7.30
C PRO A 47 4.40 -8.72 6.97
N GLY A 48 5.24 -8.62 8.00
CA GLY A 48 6.70 -8.57 7.83
C GLY A 48 7.37 -9.93 7.63
N HIS A 49 6.67 -11.04 7.88
CA HIS A 49 7.25 -12.38 7.79
C HIS A 49 7.36 -12.87 6.33
N ARG A 50 8.44 -13.59 6.01
CA ARG A 50 8.71 -14.10 4.65
C ARG A 50 7.57 -14.97 4.09
N ASP A 51 6.88 -15.70 4.95
CA ASP A 51 5.75 -16.57 4.56
C ASP A 51 4.53 -15.79 4.03
N PHE A 52 4.46 -14.47 4.27
CA PHE A 52 3.30 -13.64 3.93
C PHE A 52 3.61 -12.56 2.85
N ILE A 53 4.70 -12.72 2.10
CA ILE A 53 5.05 -11.83 0.98
C ILE A 53 3.90 -11.72 -0.05
N LYS A 54 3.12 -12.79 -0.25
CA LYS A 54 1.92 -12.75 -1.10
C LYS A 54 0.93 -11.69 -0.63
N ASN A 55 0.67 -11.61 0.68
CA ASN A 55 -0.25 -10.65 1.27
C ASN A 55 0.33 -9.24 1.16
N MET A 56 1.64 -9.09 1.38
CA MET A 56 2.33 -7.83 1.14
C MET A 56 2.17 -7.36 -0.32
N ILE A 57 2.31 -8.24 -1.32
CA ILE A 57 2.14 -7.89 -2.74
C ILE A 57 0.73 -7.37 -3.01
N THR A 58 -0.30 -8.05 -2.50
CA THR A 58 -1.69 -7.63 -2.70
C THR A 58 -2.05 -6.31 -2.00
N GLY A 59 -1.45 -6.01 -0.85
CA GLY A 59 -1.66 -4.75 -0.16
C GLY A 59 -0.90 -3.61 -0.83
N THR A 60 0.37 -3.85 -1.15
CA THR A 60 1.27 -2.85 -1.73
C THR A 60 0.84 -2.43 -3.14
N SER A 61 0.20 -3.32 -3.92
CA SER A 61 -0.33 -2.98 -5.24
C SER A 61 -1.42 -1.90 -5.23
N GLN A 62 -2.01 -1.63 -4.07
CA GLN A 62 -3.04 -0.60 -3.90
C GLN A 62 -2.49 0.70 -3.29
N ALA A 63 -1.24 0.70 -2.82
CA ALA A 63 -0.67 1.78 -2.03
C ALA A 63 -0.16 2.93 -2.91
N ASP A 64 -0.51 4.16 -2.54
CA ASP A 64 -0.01 5.37 -3.22
C ASP A 64 1.38 5.79 -2.72
N CYS A 65 1.73 5.38 -1.49
CA CYS A 65 2.99 5.65 -0.81
C CYS A 65 3.33 4.49 0.13
N ALA A 66 4.62 4.21 0.31
CA ALA A 66 5.12 3.27 1.31
C ALA A 66 5.75 4.03 2.49
N ILE A 67 5.56 3.52 3.71
CA ILE A 67 6.29 3.96 4.90
C ILE A 67 7.23 2.83 5.31
N LEU A 68 8.53 3.06 5.13
CA LEU A 68 9.57 2.12 5.51
C LEU A 68 10.00 2.38 6.95
N ILE A 69 9.59 1.50 7.86
CA ILE A 69 9.96 1.55 9.26
C ILE A 69 11.33 0.86 9.44
N ILE A 70 12.30 1.59 9.99
CA ILE A 70 13.66 1.11 10.25
C ILE A 70 13.94 1.19 11.73
N ALA A 71 14.35 0.09 12.35
CA ALA A 71 14.76 0.10 13.75
C ALA A 71 16.12 0.81 13.90
N SER A 72 16.23 1.70 14.89
CA SER A 72 17.44 2.50 15.14
C SER A 72 18.41 1.88 16.14
N GLY A 73 17.98 0.83 16.85
CA GLY A 73 18.80 0.10 17.80
C GLY A 73 20.03 -0.53 17.15
N THR A 74 21.13 -0.59 17.88
CA THR A 74 22.35 -1.28 17.44
C THR A 74 22.10 -2.77 17.28
N GLY A 75 22.52 -3.36 16.17
CA GLY A 75 22.28 -4.75 15.80
C GLY A 75 20.94 -4.95 15.08
N GLU A 76 19.88 -4.25 15.50
CA GLU A 76 18.57 -4.33 14.83
C GLU A 76 18.60 -3.69 13.44
N PHE A 77 19.22 -2.53 13.33
CA PHE A 77 19.38 -1.83 12.04
C PHE A 77 20.16 -2.70 11.06
N GLU A 78 21.33 -3.18 11.47
CA GLU A 78 22.27 -3.95 10.65
C GLU A 78 21.64 -5.29 10.21
N ALA A 79 20.84 -5.93 11.07
CA ALA A 79 20.08 -7.12 10.70
C ALA A 79 19.03 -6.81 9.61
N GLY A 80 18.31 -5.70 9.74
CA GLY A 80 17.26 -5.29 8.81
C GLY A 80 17.77 -4.92 7.41
N ILE A 81 18.94 -4.28 7.32
CA ILE A 81 19.56 -3.89 6.03
C ILE A 81 20.51 -4.94 5.45
N SER A 82 20.72 -6.05 6.15
CA SER A 82 21.56 -7.16 5.67
C SER A 82 21.05 -7.74 4.34
N LYS A 83 21.87 -8.57 3.68
CA LYS A 83 21.48 -9.20 2.40
C LYS A 83 20.19 -10.02 2.51
N ASP A 84 19.96 -10.64 3.66
CA ASP A 84 18.78 -11.44 3.97
C ASP A 84 17.71 -10.66 4.77
N GLY A 85 17.95 -9.37 5.01
CA GLY A 85 17.09 -8.50 5.79
C GLY A 85 15.79 -8.12 5.08
N GLN A 86 14.70 -8.14 5.82
CA GLN A 86 13.34 -7.89 5.30
C GLN A 86 13.13 -6.45 4.83
N THR A 87 13.77 -5.47 5.48
CA THR A 87 13.69 -4.05 5.08
C THR A 87 14.11 -3.85 3.63
N ARG A 88 15.12 -4.62 3.20
CA ARG A 88 15.62 -4.58 1.83
C ARG A 88 14.65 -5.20 0.84
N GLU A 89 14.11 -6.36 1.17
CA GLU A 89 13.14 -7.07 0.35
C GLU A 89 11.85 -6.25 0.17
N HIS A 90 11.33 -5.67 1.25
CA HIS A 90 10.11 -4.87 1.21
C HIS A 90 10.25 -3.58 0.38
N ALA A 91 11.37 -2.87 0.49
CA ALA A 91 11.59 -1.67 -0.33
C ALA A 91 11.68 -2.03 -1.82
N LEU A 92 12.33 -3.14 -2.16
CA LEU A 92 12.40 -3.64 -3.54
C LEU A 92 11.02 -4.02 -4.08
N LEU A 93 10.22 -4.72 -3.27
CA LEU A 93 8.86 -5.10 -3.64
C LEU A 93 7.97 -3.87 -3.85
N ALA A 94 8.01 -2.89 -2.94
CA ALA A 94 7.25 -1.65 -3.08
C ALA A 94 7.57 -0.90 -4.37
N TYR A 95 8.87 -0.75 -4.68
CA TYR A 95 9.29 -0.09 -5.91
C TYR A 95 8.84 -0.87 -7.17
N THR A 96 9.00 -2.19 -7.16
CA THR A 96 8.63 -3.06 -8.29
C THR A 96 7.13 -3.04 -8.55
N LEU A 97 6.31 -2.92 -7.50
CA LEU A 97 4.86 -2.84 -7.59
C LEU A 97 4.36 -1.43 -7.97
N GLY A 98 5.27 -0.49 -8.22
CA GLY A 98 4.93 0.85 -8.73
C GLY A 98 4.72 1.91 -7.65
N VAL A 99 4.99 1.60 -6.38
CA VAL A 99 4.96 2.59 -5.30
C VAL A 99 6.22 3.45 -5.40
N LYS A 100 6.05 4.69 -5.89
CA LYS A 100 7.17 5.60 -6.16
C LYS A 100 7.44 6.59 -5.03
N GLN A 101 6.48 6.77 -4.12
CA GLN A 101 6.63 7.64 -2.96
C GLN A 101 6.99 6.82 -1.74
N LEU A 102 8.02 7.27 -1.02
CA LEU A 102 8.56 6.58 0.14
C LEU A 102 8.78 7.58 1.27
N ILE A 103 8.37 7.20 2.48
CA ILE A 103 8.74 7.86 3.74
C ILE A 103 9.59 6.86 4.52
N VAL A 104 10.69 7.31 5.10
CA VAL A 104 11.52 6.48 5.98
C VAL A 104 11.33 6.96 7.42
N ALA A 105 10.84 6.09 8.28
CA ALA A 105 10.70 6.37 9.70
C ALA A 105 11.75 5.57 10.50
N CYS A 106 12.72 6.27 11.07
CA CYS A 106 13.75 5.67 11.93
C CYS A 106 13.14 5.50 13.33
N ASN A 107 12.57 4.34 13.58
CA ASN A 107 11.84 3.99 14.78
C ASN A 107 12.78 3.50 15.89
N LYS A 108 12.28 3.42 17.12
CA LYS A 108 13.03 3.06 18.33
C LYS A 108 14.23 3.99 18.58
N MET A 109 14.09 5.29 18.31
CA MET A 109 15.14 6.26 18.67
C MET A 109 15.43 6.28 20.17
N ASP A 110 14.47 5.84 20.98
CA ASP A 110 14.61 5.66 22.41
C ASP A 110 15.69 4.66 22.80
N THR A 111 15.77 3.53 22.12
CA THR A 111 16.81 2.52 22.39
C THR A 111 18.18 2.96 21.90
N ALA A 112 18.23 3.90 20.95
CA ALA A 112 19.45 4.53 20.47
C ALA A 112 19.88 5.75 21.31
N GLY A 113 19.14 6.10 22.37
CA GLY A 113 19.45 7.26 23.20
C GLY A 113 19.21 8.59 22.50
N TRP A 114 18.28 8.65 21.53
CA TRP A 114 17.91 9.83 20.75
C TRP A 114 19.13 10.54 20.12
N LYS A 115 20.19 9.78 19.81
CA LYS A 115 21.48 10.31 19.33
C LYS A 115 21.40 10.74 17.86
N GLN A 116 21.84 11.98 17.59
CA GLN A 116 21.94 12.51 16.23
C GLN A 116 22.87 11.69 15.34
N ASP A 117 24.05 11.32 15.85
CA ASP A 117 25.06 10.59 15.07
C ASP A 117 24.51 9.25 14.54
N ARG A 118 23.73 8.54 15.36
CA ARG A 118 23.10 7.28 14.97
C ARG A 118 22.02 7.49 13.90
N PHE A 119 21.22 8.55 14.02
CA PHE A 119 20.23 8.88 13.00
C PHE A 119 20.88 9.23 11.66
N GLU A 120 21.95 10.03 11.66
CA GLU A 120 22.67 10.40 10.42
C GLU A 120 23.38 9.20 9.78
N GLU A 121 23.91 8.27 10.58
CA GLU A 121 24.44 6.99 10.10
C GLU A 121 23.35 6.17 9.38
N ILE A 122 22.21 5.94 10.04
CA ILE A 122 21.07 5.18 9.48
C ILE A 122 20.57 5.86 8.20
N LYS A 123 20.41 7.18 8.23
CA LYS A 123 19.95 7.97 7.08
C LYS A 123 20.89 7.83 5.89
N LYS A 124 22.22 7.87 6.11
CA LYS A 124 23.23 7.70 5.06
C LYS A 124 23.20 6.31 4.44
N GLU A 125 23.22 5.26 5.26
CA GLU A 125 23.16 3.85 4.82
C GLU A 125 21.85 3.58 4.07
N THR A 126 20.71 3.99 4.64
CA THR A 126 19.40 3.83 4.02
C THR A 126 19.28 4.61 2.72
N THR A 127 19.84 5.82 2.63
CA THR A 127 19.88 6.62 1.40
C THR A 127 20.60 5.87 0.27
N ASN A 128 21.74 5.26 0.57
CA ASN A 128 22.47 4.45 -0.42
C ASN A 128 21.67 3.23 -0.84
N PHE A 129 20.97 2.61 0.11
CA PHE A 129 20.15 1.44 -0.13
C PHE A 129 18.94 1.75 -1.03
N ILE A 130 18.11 2.73 -0.68
CA ILE A 130 16.90 3.07 -1.46
C ILE A 130 17.26 3.60 -2.85
N LYS A 131 18.42 4.26 -3.00
CA LYS A 131 18.95 4.68 -4.30
C LYS A 131 19.27 3.48 -5.20
N LYS A 132 19.83 2.40 -4.65
CA LYS A 132 20.09 1.15 -5.39
C LYS A 132 18.80 0.43 -5.78
N VAL A 133 17.75 0.54 -4.97
CA VAL A 133 16.42 0.01 -5.30
C VAL A 133 15.79 0.77 -6.47
N GLY A 134 15.97 2.09 -6.51
CA GLY A 134 15.48 2.96 -7.58
C GLY A 134 14.74 4.21 -7.11
N PHE A 135 14.49 4.35 -5.81
CA PHE A 135 13.91 5.57 -5.25
C PHE A 135 14.89 6.75 -5.37
N ASN A 136 14.36 7.94 -5.62
CA ASN A 136 15.14 9.17 -5.54
C ASN A 136 15.23 9.64 -4.08
N PRO A 137 16.40 9.58 -3.41
CA PRO A 137 16.49 9.90 -1.98
C PRO A 137 16.12 11.35 -1.65
N LYS A 138 16.21 12.27 -2.61
CA LYS A 138 15.80 13.66 -2.43
C LYS A 138 14.29 13.81 -2.23
N GLN A 139 13.50 12.86 -2.72
CA GLN A 139 12.04 12.86 -2.60
C GLN A 139 11.53 12.09 -1.37
N VAL A 140 12.46 11.61 -0.53
CA VAL A 140 12.15 10.79 0.64
C VAL A 140 12.33 11.59 1.92
N ALA A 141 11.28 11.67 2.72
CA ALA A 141 11.36 12.23 4.05
C ALA A 141 11.94 11.20 5.04
N PHE A 142 12.94 11.61 5.82
CA PHE A 142 13.52 10.81 6.90
C PHE A 142 13.09 11.38 8.24
N VAL A 143 12.30 10.61 9.00
CA VAL A 143 11.73 11.06 10.27
C VAL A 143 12.25 10.18 11.41
N PRO A 144 13.00 10.71 12.39
CA PRO A 144 13.34 9.97 13.60
C PRO A 144 12.12 9.94 14.53
N ILE A 145 11.67 8.75 14.93
CA ILE A 145 10.48 8.55 15.75
C ILE A 145 10.74 7.56 16.90
N SER A 146 9.87 7.61 17.90
CA SER A 146 9.64 6.47 18.79
C SER A 146 8.15 6.15 18.77
N GLY A 147 7.77 5.06 18.10
CA GLY A 147 6.37 4.63 18.05
C GLY A 147 5.82 4.24 19.42
N PHE A 148 6.67 3.86 20.38
CA PHE A 148 6.25 3.50 21.73
C PHE A 148 6.00 4.73 22.62
N HIS A 149 6.87 5.75 22.50
CA HIS A 149 6.78 6.97 23.30
C HIS A 149 6.01 8.11 22.62
N GLY A 150 5.69 7.98 21.33
CA GLY A 150 4.97 8.98 20.54
C GLY A 150 5.86 10.09 19.96
N ASP A 151 7.18 10.05 20.18
CA ASP A 151 8.12 11.06 19.69
C ASP A 151 8.02 11.24 18.17
N ASN A 152 7.79 12.48 17.71
CA ASN A 152 7.68 12.85 16.29
C ASN A 152 6.58 12.11 15.51
N MET A 153 5.62 11.46 16.17
CA MET A 153 4.48 10.80 15.49
C MET A 153 3.46 11.84 15.03
N LEU A 154 2.90 12.60 15.99
CA LEU A 154 1.91 13.66 15.77
C LEU A 154 2.44 15.03 16.17
N GLU A 155 3.30 15.08 17.19
CA GLU A 155 3.88 16.30 17.75
C GLU A 155 5.42 16.18 17.77
N ALA A 156 6.09 17.33 17.77
CA ALA A 156 7.54 17.39 17.83
C ALA A 156 8.08 16.84 19.16
N SER A 157 9.12 16.01 19.10
CA SER A 157 9.76 15.45 20.28
C SER A 157 10.65 16.47 20.99
N ALA A 158 10.47 16.62 22.30
CA ALA A 158 11.40 17.37 23.15
C ALA A 158 12.75 16.65 23.35
N ASN A 159 12.81 15.34 23.10
CA ASN A 159 14.01 14.51 23.29
C ASN A 159 15.02 14.65 22.14
N MET A 160 14.63 15.25 21.01
CA MET A 160 15.49 15.43 19.83
C MET A 160 15.58 16.91 19.41
N PRO A 161 16.11 17.80 20.25
CA PRO A 161 16.20 19.24 19.93
C PRO A 161 17.15 19.54 18.75
N TRP A 162 18.03 18.60 18.44
CA TRP A 162 18.94 18.65 17.29
C TRP A 162 18.21 18.46 15.95
N TYR A 163 17.08 17.76 15.95
CA TYR A 163 16.32 17.49 14.74
C TYR A 163 15.51 18.73 14.33
N LYS A 164 15.78 19.26 13.14
CA LYS A 164 15.14 20.48 12.61
C LYS A 164 14.00 20.21 11.64
N GLY A 165 13.56 18.96 11.57
CA GLY A 165 12.57 18.50 10.60
C GLY A 165 13.19 17.83 9.38
N TRP A 166 12.32 17.20 8.62
CA TRP A 166 12.65 16.57 7.35
C TRP A 166 12.46 17.57 6.21
N THR A 167 13.11 17.30 5.10
CA THR A 167 12.95 18.05 3.85
C THR A 167 12.94 17.06 2.71
N LYS A 168 12.05 17.24 1.74
CA LYS A 168 12.00 16.47 0.49
C LYS A 168 11.70 17.36 -0.71
N GLU A 169 12.15 16.94 -1.87
CA GLU A 169 11.72 17.48 -3.17
C GLU A 169 10.40 16.79 -3.58
N THR A 170 9.44 17.57 -4.06
CA THR A 170 8.20 17.05 -4.66
C THR A 170 8.44 16.56 -6.09
N GLN A 171 7.44 15.96 -6.74
CA GLN A 171 7.51 15.59 -8.17
C GLN A 171 7.76 16.81 -9.05
N ASP A 172 7.21 17.97 -8.68
CA ASP A 172 7.43 19.27 -9.31
C ASP A 172 8.77 19.94 -8.93
N LYS A 173 9.66 19.24 -8.24
CA LYS A 173 10.95 19.74 -7.73
C LYS A 173 10.81 20.94 -6.78
N LYS A 174 9.68 21.08 -6.10
CA LYS A 174 9.50 22.06 -5.03
C LYS A 174 9.97 21.46 -3.71
N GLU A 175 10.45 22.30 -2.81
CA GLU A 175 10.87 21.87 -1.49
C GLU A 175 9.63 21.76 -0.57
N ALA A 176 9.45 20.60 0.06
CA ALA A 176 8.49 20.37 1.13
C ALA A 176 9.24 20.09 2.43
N LYS A 177 8.76 20.65 3.54
CA LYS A 177 9.36 20.55 4.87
C LYS A 177 8.29 20.20 5.89
N GLY A 178 8.70 19.52 6.95
CA GLY A 178 7.85 19.22 8.09
C GLY A 178 8.65 18.64 9.24
N MET A 179 8.00 18.37 10.36
CA MET A 179 8.66 17.88 11.57
C MET A 179 8.31 16.42 11.82
N THR A 180 7.01 16.10 11.80
CA THR A 180 6.47 14.84 12.29
C THR A 180 6.24 13.82 11.17
N LEU A 181 5.95 12.58 11.56
CA LEU A 181 5.52 11.54 10.63
C LEU A 181 4.17 11.90 10.01
N LEU A 182 3.24 12.48 10.78
CA LEU A 182 1.97 12.98 10.26
C LEU A 182 2.19 14.05 9.18
N ASP A 183 3.10 15.00 9.41
CA ASP A 183 3.44 16.01 8.40
C ASP A 183 3.98 15.35 7.12
N ALA A 184 4.79 14.30 7.25
CA ALA A 184 5.36 13.58 6.12
C ALA A 184 4.29 12.88 5.28
N ILE A 185 3.28 12.30 5.95
CA ILE A 185 2.11 11.67 5.32
C ILE A 185 1.25 12.74 4.63
N ASP A 186 0.99 13.88 5.29
CA ASP A 186 0.20 14.98 4.71
C ASP A 186 0.92 15.68 3.54
N ALA A 187 2.24 15.52 3.44
CA ALA A 187 3.06 15.99 2.33
C ALA A 187 3.16 14.99 1.17
N ILE A 188 2.49 13.82 1.22
CA ILE A 188 2.39 12.90 0.08
C ILE A 188 1.66 13.60 -1.06
N GLU A 189 2.17 13.44 -2.28
CA GLU A 189 1.53 13.96 -3.48
C GLU A 189 0.53 12.93 -4.00
N PRO A 190 -0.73 13.31 -4.27
CA PRO A 190 -1.69 12.36 -4.83
C PRO A 190 -1.17 11.87 -6.19
N PRO A 191 -1.14 10.55 -6.44
CA PRO A 191 -0.75 10.06 -7.75
C PRO A 191 -1.74 10.56 -8.79
N LYS A 192 -1.25 10.85 -10.01
CA LYS A 192 -2.13 11.18 -11.12
C LYS A 192 -3.01 9.97 -11.42
N ARG A 193 -4.29 10.04 -11.02
CA ARG A 193 -5.25 8.97 -11.25
C ARG A 193 -5.43 8.78 -12.77
N PRO A 194 -5.36 7.55 -13.28
CA PRO A 194 -5.41 7.25 -14.71
C PRO A 194 -6.84 7.34 -15.28
N THR A 195 -7.49 8.49 -15.13
CA THR A 195 -8.86 8.77 -15.61
C THR A 195 -8.95 8.73 -17.14
N ASP A 196 -7.89 9.17 -17.82
CA ASP A 196 -7.84 9.27 -19.28
C ASP A 196 -7.54 7.93 -19.98
N LYS A 197 -7.26 6.87 -19.20
CA LYS A 197 -7.00 5.52 -19.73
C LYS A 197 -8.29 4.72 -19.89
N PRO A 198 -8.30 3.67 -20.74
CA PRO A 198 -9.42 2.74 -20.81
C PRO A 198 -9.82 2.15 -19.45
N LEU A 199 -11.10 1.83 -19.30
CA LEU A 199 -11.61 1.24 -18.06
C LEU A 199 -10.98 -0.15 -17.82
N ARG A 200 -10.41 -0.35 -16.63
CA ARG A 200 -9.99 -1.66 -16.11
C ARG A 200 -10.42 -1.79 -14.66
N LEU A 201 -11.30 -2.73 -14.39
CA LEU A 201 -11.86 -3.01 -13.07
C LEU A 201 -11.77 -4.51 -12.79
N PRO A 202 -10.69 -4.98 -12.14
CA PRO A 202 -10.56 -6.35 -11.69
C PRO A 202 -11.60 -6.67 -10.61
N LEU A 203 -12.35 -7.76 -10.81
CA LEU A 203 -13.39 -8.19 -9.88
C LEU A 203 -12.76 -8.83 -8.65
N GLN A 204 -13.13 -8.30 -7.48
CA GLN A 204 -12.81 -8.89 -6.19
C GLN A 204 -13.84 -9.96 -5.82
N ASP A 205 -15.13 -9.66 -5.98
CA ASP A 205 -16.24 -10.57 -5.68
C ASP A 205 -17.44 -10.34 -6.61
N VAL A 206 -18.35 -11.31 -6.64
CA VAL A 206 -19.61 -11.23 -7.42
C VAL A 206 -20.76 -11.74 -6.58
N TYR A 207 -21.76 -10.89 -6.36
CA TYR A 207 -22.93 -11.20 -5.55
C TYR A 207 -24.20 -11.33 -6.40
N LYS A 208 -25.14 -12.14 -5.91
CA LYS A 208 -26.53 -12.16 -6.38
C LYS A 208 -27.41 -11.54 -5.32
N ILE A 209 -27.96 -10.36 -5.60
CA ILE A 209 -28.84 -9.64 -4.68
C ILE A 209 -30.28 -9.77 -5.16
N GLY A 210 -31.18 -10.23 -4.28
CA GLY A 210 -32.61 -10.37 -4.60
C GLY A 210 -33.22 -9.03 -5.01
N GLY A 211 -33.98 -9.01 -6.11
CA GLY A 211 -34.60 -7.79 -6.65
C GLY A 211 -33.67 -6.88 -7.46
N ILE A 212 -32.35 -6.97 -7.27
CA ILE A 212 -31.34 -6.16 -7.98
C ILE A 212 -30.70 -6.96 -9.11
N GLY A 213 -30.35 -8.23 -8.87
CA GLY A 213 -29.68 -9.10 -9.83
C GLY A 213 -28.22 -9.33 -9.48
N THR A 214 -27.35 -9.33 -10.49
CA THR A 214 -25.91 -9.60 -10.33
C THR A 214 -25.16 -8.30 -10.06
N VAL A 215 -24.36 -8.30 -9.00
CA VAL A 215 -23.57 -7.14 -8.56
C VAL A 215 -22.12 -7.56 -8.36
N PRO A 216 -21.24 -7.32 -9.35
CA PRO A 216 -19.81 -7.43 -9.18
C PRO A 216 -19.27 -6.30 -8.32
N VAL A 217 -18.19 -6.58 -7.58
CA VAL A 217 -17.49 -5.63 -6.74
C VAL A 217 -16.00 -5.66 -7.08
N GLY A 218 -15.38 -4.50 -7.17
CA GLY A 218 -13.95 -4.39 -7.38
C GLY A 218 -13.44 -2.96 -7.32
N ARG A 219 -12.13 -2.81 -7.47
CA ARG A 219 -11.46 -1.51 -7.53
C ARG A 219 -11.29 -1.07 -8.98
N ILE A 220 -11.61 0.17 -9.28
CA ILE A 220 -11.31 0.77 -10.58
C ILE A 220 -9.81 1.06 -10.60
N GLU A 221 -9.05 0.40 -11.48
CA GLU A 221 -7.61 0.63 -11.58
C GLU A 221 -7.30 1.73 -12.61
N THR A 222 -8.03 1.74 -13.72
CA THR A 222 -7.93 2.76 -14.77
C THR A 222 -9.28 3.11 -15.36
N GLY A 223 -9.40 4.31 -15.93
CA GLY A 223 -10.62 4.81 -16.56
C GLY A 223 -11.73 5.15 -15.58
N ILE A 224 -12.92 5.44 -16.12
CA ILE A 224 -14.10 5.84 -15.36
C ILE A 224 -15.22 4.84 -15.63
N LEU A 225 -15.96 4.47 -14.58
CA LEU A 225 -17.16 3.65 -14.70
C LEU A 225 -18.40 4.52 -14.50
N LYS A 226 -19.37 4.48 -15.43
CA LYS A 226 -20.63 5.21 -15.31
C LYS A 226 -21.83 4.28 -15.51
N PRO A 227 -22.96 4.54 -14.83
CA PRO A 227 -24.24 3.97 -15.22
C PRO A 227 -24.51 4.22 -16.72
N GLY A 228 -25.06 3.22 -17.41
CA GLY A 228 -25.34 3.22 -18.85
C GLY A 228 -24.15 2.80 -19.73
N MET A 229 -22.94 2.66 -19.18
CA MET A 229 -21.82 2.11 -19.95
C MET A 229 -22.06 0.64 -20.28
N VAL A 230 -21.60 0.24 -21.48
CA VAL A 230 -21.56 -1.16 -21.89
C VAL A 230 -20.17 -1.67 -21.58
N VAL A 231 -20.08 -2.69 -20.73
CA VAL A 231 -18.83 -3.27 -20.25
C VAL A 231 -18.68 -4.71 -20.72
N THR A 232 -17.45 -5.09 -21.02
CA THR A 232 -17.04 -6.46 -21.36
C THR A 232 -16.21 -7.04 -20.23
N PHE A 233 -16.47 -8.29 -19.87
CA PHE A 233 -15.73 -9.03 -18.86
C PHE A 233 -14.75 -10.00 -19.53
N ALA A 234 -13.45 -9.85 -19.25
CA ALA A 234 -12.43 -10.80 -19.64
C ALA A 234 -12.12 -11.79 -18.50
N PRO A 235 -11.80 -13.06 -18.79
CA PRO A 235 -11.69 -13.67 -20.11
C PRO A 235 -13.00 -14.27 -20.65
N SER A 236 -14.14 -14.15 -19.93
CA SER A 236 -15.40 -14.80 -20.33
C SER A 236 -16.05 -14.18 -21.58
N ASN A 237 -15.61 -12.99 -21.98
CA ASN A 237 -16.08 -12.22 -23.13
C ASN A 237 -17.59 -11.90 -23.09
N VAL A 238 -18.16 -11.85 -21.89
CA VAL A 238 -19.55 -11.47 -21.65
C VAL A 238 -19.65 -9.94 -21.69
N THR A 239 -20.64 -9.40 -22.39
CA THR A 239 -20.87 -7.96 -22.52
C THR A 239 -22.25 -7.58 -22.02
N THR A 240 -22.34 -6.51 -21.23
CA THR A 240 -23.60 -6.06 -20.64
C THR A 240 -23.57 -4.57 -20.30
N GLU A 241 -24.74 -4.00 -20.06
CA GLU A 241 -24.91 -2.61 -19.63
C GLU A 241 -24.90 -2.50 -18.09
N VAL A 242 -24.15 -1.54 -17.59
CA VAL A 242 -24.11 -1.16 -16.17
C VAL A 242 -25.34 -0.32 -15.84
N LYS A 243 -26.12 -0.69 -14.81
CA LYS A 243 -27.34 0.04 -14.43
C LYS A 243 -27.15 1.04 -13.32
N SER A 244 -26.35 0.68 -12.32
CA SER A 244 -25.99 1.56 -11.22
C SER A 244 -24.57 1.25 -10.79
N VAL A 245 -23.93 2.24 -10.17
CA VAL A 245 -22.62 2.12 -9.52
C VAL A 245 -22.81 2.66 -8.10
N GLU A 246 -22.32 1.93 -7.11
CA GLU A 246 -22.48 2.23 -5.70
C GLU A 246 -21.15 2.08 -4.97
N MET A 247 -20.90 2.95 -4.00
CA MET A 247 -19.79 2.86 -3.06
C MET A 247 -20.32 3.15 -1.67
N HIS A 248 -20.01 2.29 -0.69
CA HIS A 248 -20.48 2.44 0.69
C HIS A 248 -22.02 2.61 0.84
N HIS A 249 -22.80 1.93 -0.01
CA HIS A 249 -24.27 2.03 -0.08
C HIS A 249 -24.83 3.38 -0.56
N GLU A 250 -23.98 4.23 -1.12
CA GLU A 250 -24.38 5.46 -1.81
C GLU A 250 -24.21 5.31 -3.31
N GLN A 251 -25.19 5.81 -4.07
CA GLN A 251 -25.17 5.74 -5.53
C GLN A 251 -24.24 6.80 -6.10
N LEU A 252 -23.37 6.38 -7.02
CA LEU A 252 -22.42 7.25 -7.70
C LEU A 252 -22.91 7.61 -9.10
N THR A 253 -22.67 8.85 -9.51
CA THR A 253 -22.83 9.30 -10.91
C THR A 253 -21.73 8.75 -11.80
N GLU A 254 -20.52 8.59 -11.25
CA GLU A 254 -19.37 7.94 -11.87
C GLU A 254 -18.42 7.41 -10.79
N GLY A 255 -17.79 6.27 -11.06
CA GLY A 255 -16.70 5.73 -10.26
C GLY A 255 -15.35 6.10 -10.88
N GLN A 256 -14.42 6.54 -10.05
CA GLN A 256 -13.10 7.02 -10.46
C GLN A 256 -12.00 5.98 -10.14
N PRO A 257 -10.82 6.02 -10.79
CA PRO A 257 -9.71 5.14 -10.44
C PRO A 257 -9.37 5.26 -8.95
N GLY A 258 -9.24 4.13 -8.26
CA GLY A 258 -9.01 4.03 -6.81
C GLY A 258 -10.27 3.69 -6.01
N ASP A 259 -11.47 3.95 -6.54
CA ASP A 259 -12.73 3.67 -5.84
C ASP A 259 -13.01 2.17 -5.81
N ASN A 260 -13.47 1.68 -4.66
CA ASN A 260 -13.99 0.32 -4.52
C ASN A 260 -15.51 0.38 -4.70
N VAL A 261 -16.00 -0.11 -5.83
CA VAL A 261 -17.40 0.04 -6.23
C VAL A 261 -18.07 -1.32 -6.39
N GLY A 262 -19.34 -1.38 -6.02
CA GLY A 262 -20.27 -2.39 -6.50
C GLY A 262 -21.08 -1.81 -7.67
N PHE A 263 -21.34 -2.59 -8.71
CA PHE A 263 -22.13 -2.10 -9.85
C PHE A 263 -23.14 -3.13 -10.32
N ASN A 264 -24.35 -2.70 -10.63
CA ASN A 264 -25.39 -3.60 -11.11
C ASN A 264 -25.25 -3.85 -12.61
N VAL A 265 -25.36 -5.11 -13.02
CA VAL A 265 -25.40 -5.50 -14.43
C VAL A 265 -26.62 -6.37 -14.74
N LYS A 266 -27.18 -6.21 -15.95
CA LYS A 266 -28.33 -7.02 -16.41
C LYS A 266 -27.89 -8.25 -17.18
N ASN A 267 -28.73 -9.27 -17.20
CA ASN A 267 -28.61 -10.44 -18.08
C ASN A 267 -27.27 -11.18 -17.99
N VAL A 268 -26.56 -11.07 -16.86
CA VAL A 268 -25.34 -11.82 -16.56
C VAL A 268 -25.56 -12.59 -15.28
N SER A 269 -25.33 -13.90 -15.31
CA SER A 269 -25.39 -14.77 -14.14
C SER A 269 -24.10 -14.69 -13.34
N VAL A 270 -24.20 -14.83 -12.02
CA VAL A 270 -23.04 -14.96 -11.11
C VAL A 270 -22.14 -16.17 -11.42
N LYS A 271 -22.56 -17.09 -12.28
CA LYS A 271 -21.74 -18.22 -12.74
C LYS A 271 -20.84 -17.88 -13.93
N GLU A 272 -21.16 -16.82 -14.68
CA GLU A 272 -20.47 -16.43 -15.92
C GLU A 272 -19.29 -15.49 -15.66
N ILE A 273 -19.29 -14.83 -14.51
CA ILE A 273 -18.23 -13.94 -14.06
C ILE A 273 -17.83 -14.32 -12.64
N ARG A 274 -16.56 -14.14 -12.30
CA ARG A 274 -15.99 -14.51 -10.99
C ARG A 274 -14.84 -13.59 -10.59
N ARG A 275 -14.41 -13.70 -9.33
CA ARG A 275 -13.18 -13.10 -8.83
C ARG A 275 -12.01 -13.32 -9.79
N GLY A 276 -11.26 -12.25 -10.06
CA GLY A 276 -10.12 -12.24 -10.98
C GLY A 276 -10.47 -11.99 -12.45
N ASN A 277 -11.75 -11.95 -12.83
CA ASN A 277 -12.12 -11.40 -14.13
C ASN A 277 -11.91 -9.89 -14.16
N VAL A 278 -11.76 -9.31 -15.35
CA VAL A 278 -11.53 -7.88 -15.53
C VAL A 278 -12.66 -7.30 -16.36
N ALA A 279 -13.38 -6.34 -15.79
CA ALA A 279 -14.37 -5.54 -16.54
C ALA A 279 -13.67 -4.35 -17.21
N GLY A 280 -14.11 -3.98 -18.40
CA GLY A 280 -13.68 -2.77 -19.09
C GLY A 280 -14.71 -2.30 -20.10
N ASP A 281 -14.54 -1.09 -20.62
CA ASP A 281 -15.47 -0.48 -21.58
C ASP A 281 -15.41 -1.24 -22.91
N SER A 282 -16.56 -1.74 -23.36
CA SER A 282 -16.68 -2.48 -24.63
C SER A 282 -16.29 -1.64 -25.85
N LYS A 283 -16.35 -0.31 -25.75
CA LYS A 283 -16.12 0.63 -26.86
C LYS A 283 -14.73 1.24 -26.87
N ASN A 284 -13.96 1.09 -25.79
CA ASN A 284 -12.65 1.73 -25.65
C ASN A 284 -11.65 0.72 -25.10
N ASP A 285 -10.93 0.06 -26.01
CA ASP A 285 -9.94 -0.97 -25.71
C ASP A 285 -10.46 -2.02 -24.70
N PRO A 286 -11.46 -2.85 -25.07
CA PRO A 286 -12.03 -3.84 -24.18
C PRO A 286 -10.97 -4.86 -23.71
N PRO A 287 -11.02 -5.30 -22.44
CA PRO A 287 -10.05 -6.26 -21.94
C PRO A 287 -10.22 -7.61 -22.65
N MET A 288 -9.10 -8.30 -22.88
CA MET A 288 -9.07 -9.60 -23.55
C MET A 288 -8.30 -10.64 -22.74
N ALA A 289 -8.57 -11.92 -23.00
CA ALA A 289 -7.77 -13.00 -22.45
C ALA A 289 -6.36 -12.98 -23.05
N ALA A 290 -5.34 -13.09 -22.22
CA ALA A 290 -3.98 -13.28 -22.67
C ALA A 290 -3.67 -14.78 -22.80
N ALA A 291 -3.25 -15.23 -23.99
CA ALA A 291 -2.79 -16.61 -24.19
C ALA A 291 -1.39 -16.83 -23.59
N SER A 292 -0.51 -15.85 -23.77
CA SER A 292 0.82 -15.78 -23.17
C SER A 292 1.23 -14.31 -23.03
N PHE A 293 2.22 -14.03 -22.19
CA PHE A 293 2.80 -12.70 -22.04
C PHE A 293 4.27 -12.82 -21.65
N ASN A 294 5.07 -11.84 -22.07
CA ASN A 294 6.45 -11.70 -21.60
C ASN A 294 6.46 -10.82 -20.35
N ALA A 295 7.21 -11.20 -19.33
CA ALA A 295 7.31 -10.45 -18.08
C ALA A 295 8.76 -10.31 -17.64
N GLN A 296 9.06 -9.19 -16.99
CA GLN A 296 10.28 -9.04 -16.20
C GLN A 296 10.04 -9.72 -14.85
N VAL A 297 10.75 -10.80 -14.59
CA VAL A 297 10.64 -11.55 -13.33
C VAL A 297 11.82 -11.20 -12.44
N ILE A 298 11.54 -10.74 -11.23
CA ILE A 298 12.54 -10.61 -10.18
C ILE A 298 12.45 -11.87 -9.31
N VAL A 299 13.50 -12.67 -9.35
CA VAL A 299 13.61 -13.87 -8.52
C VAL A 299 14.05 -13.44 -7.12
N LEU A 300 13.15 -13.60 -6.16
CA LEU A 300 13.46 -13.40 -4.74
C LEU A 300 14.37 -14.53 -4.23
N ASN A 301 15.00 -14.32 -3.07
CA ASN A 301 15.93 -15.31 -2.53
C ASN A 301 15.20 -16.63 -2.22
N HIS A 302 15.54 -17.70 -2.92
CA HIS A 302 14.95 -19.04 -2.73
C HIS A 302 16.03 -20.12 -2.86
N PRO A 303 15.89 -21.27 -2.15
CA PRO A 303 16.94 -22.31 -2.11
C PRO A 303 17.02 -23.17 -3.39
N GLY A 304 16.16 -22.91 -4.37
CA GLY A 304 16.06 -23.70 -5.60
C GLY A 304 16.66 -22.99 -6.81
N GLN A 305 16.51 -23.62 -7.97
CA GLN A 305 16.78 -22.99 -9.26
C GLN A 305 15.48 -22.96 -10.05
N VAL A 306 15.20 -21.83 -10.71
CA VAL A 306 14.17 -21.79 -11.74
C VAL A 306 14.82 -22.30 -13.03
N GLY A 307 14.56 -23.56 -13.35
CA GLY A 307 15.01 -24.17 -14.61
C GLY A 307 14.20 -23.64 -15.79
N ALA A 308 14.85 -23.64 -16.96
CA ALA A 308 14.19 -23.39 -18.25
C ALA A 308 13.30 -24.57 -18.67
#